data_AF-A0A6M0C363-F1
#
_entry.id   AF-A0A6M0C363-F1
#
_cell.length_a   1.000
_cell.length_b   1.000
_cell.length_c   1.000
_cell.angle_alpha   90.00
_cell.angle_beta   90.00
_cell.angle_gamma   90.00
#
_symmetry.space_group_name_H-M   'P 1'
#
loop_
_entity.id
_entity.type
_entity.pdbx_description
1 polymer ?
#
loop_
_entity_poly.entity_id
_entity_poly.type
_entity_poly.pdbx_seq_one_letter_code
_entity_poly.pdbx_strand_id
1 'polypeptide(L)' 'MITEQDPTKLMKQQVGKAAADRIKSGMIVGLGTGSTAAYMIQFLGERLQSGQLKDIKG' A
#
# COMPACT_ATOMS: atom_id res chain seq x y z
N MET A 1 14.32 23.38 -12.43
CA MET A 1 12.84 23.31 -12.42
C MET A 1 12.42 22.00 -13.06
N ILE A 2 11.40 21.37 -12.47
CA ILE A 2 10.75 20.09 -12.81
C ILE A 2 11.67 18.86 -12.78
N THR A 3 11.81 18.23 -11.61
CA THR A 3 12.11 16.80 -11.58
C THR A 3 10.89 16.11 -12.18
N GLU A 4 10.97 15.68 -13.43
CA GLU A 4 10.00 14.77 -14.04
C GLU A 4 9.74 13.65 -13.04
N GLN A 5 8.47 13.43 -12.70
CA GLN A 5 8.08 12.35 -11.82
C GLN A 5 8.63 11.06 -12.40
N ASP A 6 9.54 10.38 -11.68
CA ASP A 6 10.05 9.07 -12.09
C ASP A 6 8.84 8.16 -12.36
N PRO A 7 8.59 7.77 -13.63
CA PRO A 7 7.40 7.01 -13.98
C PRO A 7 7.39 5.66 -13.25
N THR A 8 8.57 5.10 -12.95
CA THR A 8 8.70 3.86 -12.17
C THR A 8 8.19 4.07 -10.75
N LYS A 9 8.51 5.19 -10.12
CA LYS A 9 8.04 5.51 -8.77
C LYS A 9 6.52 5.66 -8.75
N LEU A 10 5.95 6.37 -9.73
CA LEU A 10 4.50 6.53 -9.85
C LEU A 10 3.80 5.18 -10.05
N MET A 11 4.31 4.33 -10.93
CA MET A 11 3.79 2.98 -11.16
C MET A 11 3.82 2.14 -9.87
N LYS A 12 4.95 2.17 -9.14
CA LYS A 12 5.08 1.45 -7.86
C LYS A 12 4.07 1.92 -6.82
N GLN A 13 3.82 3.23 -6.73
CA GLN A 13 2.81 3.80 -5.84
C GLN A 13 1.40 3.34 -6.23
N GLN A 14 1.04 3.41 -7.51
CA GLN A 14 -0.27 2.99 -8.02
C GLN A 14 -0.53 1.50 -7.77
N VAL A 15 0.48 0.64 -8.03
CA VAL A 15 0.39 -0.79 -7.74
C VAL A 15 0.23 -1.04 -6.24
N GLY A 16 1.02 -0.36 -5.41
CA GLY A 16 0.91 -0.47 -3.96
C GLY A 16 -0.47 -0.06 -3.44
N LYS A 17 -1.01 1.05 -3.93
CA LYS A 17 -2.36 1.53 -3.59
C LYS A 17 -3.43 0.53 -4.02
N ALA A 18 -3.39 0.08 -5.27
CA ALA A 18 -4.37 -0.88 -5.79
C ALA A 18 -4.33 -2.22 -5.04
N ALA A 19 -3.14 -2.67 -4.61
CA ALA A 19 -2.99 -3.84 -3.76
C ALA A 19 -3.62 -3.62 -2.37
N ALA A 20 -3.32 -2.48 -1.74
CA ALA A 20 -3.90 -2.12 -0.45
C ALA A 20 -5.44 -2.02 -0.52
N ASP A 21 -5.99 -1.44 -1.59
CA ASP A 21 -7.44 -1.26 -1.81
C ASP A 21 -8.21 -2.60 -1.86
N ARG A 22 -7.55 -3.70 -2.24
CA ARG A 22 -8.15 -5.05 -2.28
C ARG A 22 -8.24 -5.73 -0.92
N ILE A 23 -7.51 -5.25 0.08
CA ILE A 23 -7.52 -5.81 1.44
C ILE A 23 -8.84 -5.45 2.14
N LYS A 24 -9.38 -6.42 2.88
CA LYS A 24 -10.61 -6.31 3.67
C LYS A 24 -10.33 -6.69 5.13
N SER A 25 -11.13 -6.14 6.05
CA SER A 25 -11.01 -6.44 7.48
C SER A 25 -11.08 -7.95 7.76
N GLY A 26 -10.29 -8.43 8.72
CA GLY A 26 -10.20 -9.85 9.07
C GLY A 26 -9.25 -10.67 8.19
N MET A 27 -8.66 -10.10 7.14
CA MET A 27 -7.70 -10.83 6.29
C MET A 27 -6.35 -11.03 6.98
N ILE A 28 -5.74 -12.19 6.71
CA ILE A 28 -4.30 -12.41 6.91
C ILE A 28 -3.60 -11.98 5.62
N VAL A 29 -2.64 -11.07 5.74
CA VAL A 29 -1.99 -10.40 4.61
C VAL A 29 -0.49 -10.63 4.69
N GLY A 30 0.06 -11.41 3.76
CA GLY A 30 1.51 -11.58 3.67
C GLY A 30 2.21 -10.28 3.26
N LEU A 31 3.17 -9.82 4.07
CA LEU A 31 3.95 -8.62 3.81
C LEU A 31 5.20 -8.94 3.00
N GLY A 32 5.19 -8.56 1.71
CA GLY A 32 6.38 -8.65 0.86
C GLY A 32 7.43 -7.57 1.17
N THR A 33 8.61 -7.69 0.55
CA THR A 33 9.72 -6.73 0.66
C THR A 33 9.94 -5.95 -0.64
N GLY A 34 10.55 -4.76 -0.53
CA GLY A 34 10.95 -3.93 -1.67
C GLY A 34 10.12 -2.65 -1.84
N SER A 35 10.57 -1.77 -2.74
CA SER A 35 10.01 -0.40 -2.86
C SER A 35 8.53 -0.33 -3.23
N THR A 36 7.98 -1.36 -3.90
CA THR A 36 6.55 -1.44 -4.24
C THR A 36 5.73 -1.89 -3.04
N ALA A 37 6.21 -2.91 -2.32
CA ALA A 37 5.56 -3.41 -1.11
C ALA A 37 5.52 -2.33 -0.02
N ALA A 38 6.56 -1.49 0.08
CA ALA A 38 6.60 -0.36 0.99
C ALA A 38 5.40 0.59 0.81
N TYR A 39 5.03 0.91 -0.44
CA TYR A 39 3.84 1.73 -0.70
C TYR A 39 2.55 1.01 -0.31
N MET A 40 2.43 -0.29 -0.62
CA MET A 40 1.26 -1.08 -0.19
C MET A 40 1.11 -1.06 1.33
N ILE A 41 2.20 -1.29 2.07
CA ILE A 41 2.23 -1.25 3.54
C ILE A 41 1.83 0.13 4.07
N GLN A 42 2.34 1.20 3.44
CA GLN A 42 1.98 2.57 3.82
C GLN A 42 0.48 2.83 3.67
N PHE A 43 -0.11 2.53 2.50
CA PHE A 43 -1.54 2.70 2.28
C PHE A 43 -2.40 1.78 3.17
N LEU A 44 -1.95 0.54 3.42
CA LEU A 44 -2.60 -0.35 4.37
C LEU A 44 -2.61 0.25 5.78
N GLY A 45 -1.48 0.82 6.23
CA GLY A 45 -1.36 1.51 7.51
C GLY A 45 -2.30 2.71 7.62
N GLU A 46 -2.40 3.54 6.58
CA GLU A 46 -3.34 4.68 6.53
C GLU A 46 -4.81 4.23 6.64
N ARG A 47 -5.16 3.12 5.97
CA ARG A 47 -6.52 2.54 6.04
C ARG A 47 -6.84 1.94 7.41
N LEU A 48 -5.85 1.32 8.07
CA LEU A 48 -5.98 0.85 9.45
C LEU A 48 -6.13 2.02 10.42
N GLN A 49 -5.30 3.06 10.28
CA GLN A 49 -5.33 4.24 11.14
C GLN A 49 -6.65 5.02 11.02
N SER A 50 -7.19 5.13 9.80
CA SER A 50 -8.50 5.77 9.57
C SER A 50 -9.70 4.91 9.98
N GLY A 51 -9.48 3.66 10.41
CA GLY A 51 -10.54 2.73 10.82
C GLY A 51 -11.34 2.12 9.66
N GLN A 52 -10.93 2.36 8.41
CA GLN A 52 -11.51 1.74 7.22
C GLN A 52 -11.23 0.23 7.16
N LEU A 53 -10.13 -0.20 7.78
CA LEU A 53 -9.78 -1.61 7.98
C LEU A 53 -9.66 -1.91 9.47
N LYS A 54 -10.02 -3.14 9.83
CA LYS A 54 -9.92 -3.68 11.20
C LYS A 54 -9.44 -5.12 11.14
N ASP A 55 -8.85 -5.61 12.23
CA ASP A 55 -8.53 -7.02 12.43
C ASP A 55 -7.64 -7.63 11.31
N ILE A 56 -6.65 -6.88 10.85
CA ILE A 56 -5.64 -7.38 9.88
C ILE A 56 -4.48 -8.02 10.63
N LYS A 57 -3.97 -9.14 10.09
CA LYS A 57 -2.74 -9.79 10.56
C LYS A 57 -1.72 -9.82 9.42
N GLY A 58 -0.50 -9.37 9.72
CA GLY A 58 0.64 -9.37 8.78
C GLY A 58 1.42 -10.67 8.82
#